data_AF-A0A357LII4-F1
#
_entry.id   AF-A0A357LII4-F1
#
_cell.length_a   1.000
_cell.length_b   1.000
_cell.length_c   1.000
_cell.angle_alpha   90.00
_cell.angle_beta   90.00
_cell.angle_gamma   90.00
#
_symmetry.space_group_name_H-M   'P 1'
#
loop_
_entity.id
_entity.type
_entity.pdbx_description
1 polymer ?
#
loop_
_entity_poly.entity_id
_entity_poly.type
_entity_poly.pdbx_seq_one_letter_code
_entity_poly.pdbx_strand_id
1 'polypeptide(L)'
;MSASRAGAAELRRFALIALAGFAGAALAFAPASLGAWFLKRSSSLTAIAGSEGTIWKGRFSGVTHGGVLIGDVDYRLAALPLLAGRVEIEASSAGGALLGRGRVSLSPGGAEFRNVNAEFNLGAIRQYTFFGVRYQGHVRLKADRLKLSRKGCVAETATLSTSAFEALTRR
;
A
#
# COMPACT_ATOMS: atom_id res chain seq x y z
N MET A 1 -16.25 26.11 -50.40
CA MET A 1 -16.16 25.79 -48.96
C MET A 1 -15.50 24.41 -48.78
N SER A 2 -14.16 24.33 -48.73
CA SER A 2 -13.46 23.05 -48.48
C SER A 2 -12.23 23.19 -47.55
N ALA A 3 -11.85 24.42 -47.20
CA ALA A 3 -10.65 24.70 -46.41
C ALA A 3 -10.82 24.51 -44.88
N SER A 4 -12.05 24.43 -44.34
CA SER A 4 -12.23 24.39 -42.87
C SER A 4 -12.04 23.00 -42.24
N ARG A 5 -12.12 21.91 -43.01
CA ARG A 5 -11.99 20.53 -42.47
C ARG A 5 -10.54 20.11 -42.21
N ALA A 6 -9.59 20.63 -43.00
CA ALA A 6 -8.17 20.32 -42.82
C ALA A 6 -7.63 20.88 -41.49
N GLY A 7 -7.98 22.13 -41.14
CA GLY A 7 -7.60 22.75 -39.87
C GLY A 7 -8.20 22.04 -38.65
N ALA A 8 -9.45 21.56 -38.74
CA ALA A 8 -10.10 20.85 -37.63
C ALA A 8 -9.45 19.49 -37.31
N ALA A 9 -8.97 18.77 -38.33
CA ALA A 9 -8.27 17.50 -38.14
C ALA A 9 -6.89 17.68 -37.49
N GLU A 10 -6.16 18.73 -37.88
CA GLU A 10 -4.87 19.07 -37.25
C GLU A 10 -5.05 19.58 -35.83
N LEU A 11 -6.00 20.49 -35.58
CA LEU A 11 -6.37 20.93 -34.22
C LEU A 11 -6.73 19.74 -33.32
N ARG A 12 -7.47 18.75 -33.84
CA ARG A 12 -7.81 17.55 -33.08
C ARG A 12 -6.58 16.72 -32.73
N ARG A 13 -5.63 16.57 -33.65
CA ARG A 13 -4.36 15.84 -33.41
C ARG A 13 -3.50 16.57 -32.38
N PHE A 14 -3.33 17.87 -32.53
CA PHE A 14 -2.61 18.70 -31.56
C PHE A 14 -3.26 18.65 -30.18
N ALA A 15 -4.59 18.75 -30.11
CA ALA A 15 -5.33 18.63 -28.85
C ALA A 15 -5.15 17.26 -28.20
N LEU A 16 -5.16 16.16 -28.97
CA LEU A 16 -4.93 14.81 -28.45
C LEU A 16 -3.50 14.63 -27.93
N ILE A 17 -2.50 15.14 -28.65
CA ILE A 17 -1.10 15.08 -28.21
C ILE A 17 -0.90 15.92 -26.95
N ALA A 18 -1.45 17.14 -26.92
CA ALA A 18 -1.39 18.01 -25.76
C ALA A 18 -2.09 17.37 -24.54
N LEU A 19 -3.26 16.77 -24.74
CA LEU A 19 -4.00 16.07 -23.70
C LEU A 19 -3.23 14.85 -23.18
N ALA A 20 -2.65 14.05 -24.08
CA ALA A 20 -1.85 12.88 -23.70
C ALA A 20 -0.59 13.29 -22.94
N GLY A 21 0.11 14.34 -23.39
CA GLY A 21 1.27 14.90 -22.70
C GLY A 21 0.90 15.45 -21.32
N PHE A 22 -0.20 16.20 -21.22
CA PHE A 22 -0.72 16.71 -19.96
C PHE A 22 -1.11 15.58 -19.01
N ALA A 23 -1.81 14.55 -19.48
CA ALA A 23 -2.18 13.40 -18.67
C ALA A 23 -0.94 12.64 -18.16
N GLY A 24 0.07 12.46 -19.02
CA GLY A 24 1.34 11.86 -18.64
C GLY A 24 2.07 12.66 -17.55
N ALA A 25 2.15 13.98 -17.71
CA ALA A 25 2.74 14.86 -16.70
C ALA A 25 1.93 14.87 -15.40
N ALA A 26 0.60 14.94 -15.48
CA ALA A 26 -0.28 14.91 -14.33
C ALA A 26 -0.12 13.61 -13.52
N LEU A 27 0.03 12.46 -14.20
CA LEU A 27 0.32 11.19 -13.53
C LEU A 27 1.73 11.15 -12.93
N ALA A 28 2.74 11.63 -13.65
CA ALA A 28 4.12 11.67 -13.16
C ALA A 28 4.28 12.52 -11.89
N PHE A 29 3.52 13.61 -11.78
CA PHE A 29 3.59 14.55 -10.66
C PHE A 29 2.36 14.52 -9.73
N ALA A 30 1.51 13.50 -9.85
CA ALA A 30 0.30 13.40 -9.05
C ALA A 30 0.65 13.38 -7.54
N PRO A 31 0.05 14.27 -6.72
CA PRO A 31 0.34 14.34 -5.30
C PRO A 31 -0.18 13.11 -4.54
N ALA A 32 0.52 12.73 -3.46
CA ALA A 32 0.15 11.62 -2.58
C ALA A 32 -1.28 11.74 -2.01
N SER A 33 -1.79 12.97 -1.89
CA SER A 33 -3.14 13.26 -1.40
C SER A 33 -4.25 12.65 -2.26
N LEU A 34 -4.03 12.50 -3.58
CA LEU A 34 -4.96 11.78 -4.46
C LEU A 34 -5.04 10.30 -4.10
N GLY A 35 -3.89 9.69 -3.80
CA GLY A 35 -3.81 8.32 -3.30
C GLY A 35 -4.50 8.16 -1.95
N ALA A 36 -4.27 9.08 -1.02
CA ALA A 36 -4.94 9.09 0.29
C ALA A 36 -6.46 9.24 0.16
N TRP A 37 -6.93 10.13 -0.73
CA TRP A 37 -8.36 10.30 -1.02
C TRP A 37 -8.98 9.02 -1.59
N PHE A 38 -8.31 8.37 -2.54
CA PHE A 38 -8.76 7.12 -3.12
C PHE A 38 -8.84 5.99 -2.08
N LEU A 39 -7.85 5.88 -1.20
CA LEU A 39 -7.83 4.91 -0.10
C LEU A 39 -8.97 5.13 0.89
N LYS A 40 -9.21 6.38 1.31
CA LYS A 40 -10.35 6.75 2.17
C LYS A 40 -11.70 6.39 1.54
N ARG A 41 -11.82 6.55 0.21
CA ARG A 41 -13.04 6.21 -0.52
C ARG A 41 -13.24 4.69 -0.65
N SER A 42 -12.16 3.93 -0.76
CA SER A 42 -12.19 2.46 -0.86
C SER A 42 -12.43 1.78 0.49
N SER A 43 -11.91 2.36 1.59
CA SER A 43 -12.03 1.82 2.94
C SER A 43 -12.45 2.90 3.93
N SER A 44 -13.72 2.88 4.35
CA SER A 44 -14.25 3.78 5.39
C SER A 44 -13.59 3.59 6.76
N LEU A 45 -12.94 2.45 6.98
CA LEU A 45 -12.24 2.12 8.22
C LEU A 45 -10.84 2.73 8.32
N THR A 46 -10.31 3.26 7.20
CA THR A 46 -8.94 3.76 7.14
C THR A 46 -8.92 5.28 7.19
N ALA A 47 -8.38 5.86 8.26
CA ALA A 47 -8.12 7.30 8.34
C ALA A 47 -6.62 7.58 8.18
N ILE A 48 -6.31 8.70 7.52
CA ILE A 48 -4.94 9.14 7.27
C ILE A 48 -4.90 10.62 7.66
N ALA A 49 -4.02 10.96 8.60
CA ALA A 49 -3.90 12.32 9.14
C ALA A 49 -3.16 13.25 8.17
N GLY A 50 -2.09 12.76 7.53
CA GLY A 50 -1.33 13.52 6.54
C GLY A 50 -0.80 12.65 5.41
N SER A 51 -0.52 13.29 4.28
CA SER A 51 0.08 12.66 3.10
C SER A 51 1.10 13.59 2.47
N GLU A 52 2.32 13.11 2.29
CA GLU A 52 3.43 13.87 1.71
C GLU A 52 4.01 13.14 0.50
N GLY A 53 4.53 13.88 -0.47
CA GLY A 53 5.14 13.35 -1.69
C GLY A 53 4.16 13.13 -2.85
N THR A 54 4.46 12.16 -3.69
CA THR A 54 3.69 11.84 -4.91
C THR A 54 3.05 10.46 -4.82
N ILE A 55 2.19 10.11 -5.77
CA ILE A 55 1.64 8.75 -5.90
C ILE A 55 2.73 7.68 -6.12
N TRP A 56 3.94 8.09 -6.55
CA TRP A 56 5.08 7.22 -6.79
C TRP A 56 5.95 7.00 -5.57
N LYS A 57 6.12 8.03 -4.74
CA LYS A 57 6.91 7.95 -3.53
C LYS A 57 6.35 8.97 -2.57
N GLY A 58 5.92 8.50 -1.40
CA GLY A 58 5.34 9.37 -0.41
C GLY A 58 5.33 8.72 0.96
N ARG A 59 4.78 9.49 1.90
CA ARG A 59 4.59 9.09 3.28
C ARG A 59 3.17 9.42 3.70
N PHE A 60 2.49 8.47 4.30
CA PHE A 60 1.24 8.69 5.00
C PHE A 60 1.53 8.77 6.50
N SER A 61 1.13 9.86 7.14
CA SER A 61 1.32 10.05 8.58
C SER A 61 0.03 9.78 9.34
N GLY A 62 0.17 9.20 10.53
CA GLY A 62 -0.95 8.92 11.43
C GLY A 62 -2.03 8.04 10.81
N VAL A 63 -1.63 6.94 10.15
CA VAL A 63 -2.56 5.99 9.56
C VAL A 63 -3.27 5.23 10.68
N THR A 64 -4.60 5.31 10.70
CA THR A 64 -5.45 4.54 11.60
C THR A 64 -6.34 3.61 10.81
N HIS A 65 -6.57 2.40 11.33
CA HIS A 65 -7.49 1.44 10.74
C HIS A 65 -8.40 0.88 11.83
N GLY A 66 -9.71 1.04 11.69
CA GLY A 66 -10.69 0.59 12.69
C GLY A 66 -10.45 1.19 14.09
N GLY A 67 -10.00 2.46 14.13
CA GLY A 67 -9.68 3.14 15.40
C GLY A 67 -8.33 2.77 16.03
N VAL A 68 -7.54 1.88 15.42
CA VAL A 68 -6.18 1.54 15.87
C VAL A 68 -5.15 2.35 15.09
N LEU A 69 -4.24 3.03 15.79
CA LEU A 69 -3.11 3.73 15.18
C LEU A 69 -2.07 2.72 14.68
N ILE A 70 -2.04 2.51 13.37
CA ILE A 70 -1.08 1.63 12.68
C ILE A 70 0.30 2.27 12.70
N GLY A 71 0.37 3.60 12.49
CA GLY A 71 1.59 4.40 12.48
C GLY A 71 1.73 5.22 11.21
N ASP A 72 2.96 5.64 10.92
CA ASP A 72 3.32 6.26 9.65
C ASP A 72 3.71 5.18 8.63
N VAL A 73 3.33 5.36 7.37
CA VAL A 73 3.59 4.42 6.28
C VAL A 73 4.32 5.15 5.15
N ASP A 74 5.58 4.81 4.95
CA ASP A 74 6.35 5.18 3.76
C ASP A 74 6.06 4.19 2.64
N TYR A 75 5.86 4.69 1.42
CA TYR A 75 5.62 3.83 0.25
C TYR A 75 6.39 4.31 -0.98
N ARG A 76 6.65 3.37 -1.88
CA ARG A 76 7.29 3.59 -3.16
C ARG A 76 6.72 2.67 -4.22
N LEU A 77 6.07 3.26 -5.23
CA LEU A 77 5.57 2.61 -6.42
C LEU A 77 6.62 2.70 -7.53
N ALA A 78 6.97 1.57 -8.15
CA ALA A 78 7.90 1.56 -9.28
C ALA A 78 7.14 1.85 -10.59
N ALA A 79 7.55 2.90 -11.30
CA ALA A 79 6.91 3.29 -12.57
C ALA A 79 7.29 2.37 -13.75
N LEU A 80 8.56 1.93 -13.84
CA LEU A 80 9.02 1.08 -14.95
C LEU A 80 8.24 -0.24 -15.07
N PRO A 81 8.01 -1.01 -13.99
CA PRO A 81 7.23 -2.24 -14.08
C PRO A 81 5.81 -2.02 -14.62
N LEU A 82 5.19 -0.85 -14.41
CA LEU A 82 3.83 -0.56 -14.89
C LEU A 82 3.75 -0.53 -16.41
N LEU A 83 4.81 -0.06 -17.08
CA LEU A 83 4.91 -0.11 -18.55
C LEU A 83 4.91 -1.55 -19.07
N ALA A 84 5.41 -2.49 -18.26
CA ALA A 84 5.37 -3.92 -18.53
C ALA A 84 4.14 -4.63 -17.95
N GLY A 85 3.11 -3.88 -17.52
CA GLY A 85 1.88 -4.42 -16.95
C GLY A 85 2.03 -5.01 -15.54
N ARG A 86 3.08 -4.63 -14.80
CA ARG A 86 3.33 -5.09 -13.44
C ARG A 86 3.29 -3.92 -12.46
N VAL A 87 2.58 -4.07 -11.35
CA VAL A 87 2.58 -3.07 -10.27
C VAL A 87 3.58 -3.54 -9.24
N GLU A 88 4.56 -2.72 -8.88
CA GLU A 88 5.49 -3.04 -7.79
C GLU A 88 5.47 -1.92 -6.76
N ILE A 89 5.20 -2.30 -5.51
CA ILE A 89 4.99 -1.42 -4.37
C ILE A 89 5.92 -1.87 -3.27
N GLU A 90 6.76 -0.98 -2.77
CA GLU A 90 7.49 -1.17 -1.53
C GLU A 90 6.83 -0.32 -0.46
N ALA A 91 6.53 -0.91 0.70
CA ALA A 91 5.92 -0.21 1.81
C ALA A 91 6.68 -0.53 3.09
N SER A 92 6.83 0.48 3.95
CA SER A 92 7.30 0.30 5.31
C SER A 92 6.50 1.15 6.28
N SER A 93 6.18 0.59 7.44
CA SER A 93 5.47 1.26 8.51
C SER A 93 6.34 1.43 9.75
N ALA A 94 6.21 2.57 10.41
CA ALA A 94 6.93 2.92 11.62
C ALA A 94 6.05 3.73 12.59
N GLY A 95 6.42 3.80 13.88
CA GLY A 95 5.83 4.77 14.81
C GLY A 95 4.40 4.47 15.31
N GLY A 96 3.90 3.24 15.17
CA GLY A 96 2.57 2.86 15.69
C GLY A 96 2.46 1.38 16.07
N ALA A 97 1.25 0.83 16.00
CA ALA A 97 0.96 -0.56 16.36
C ALA A 97 1.61 -1.58 15.42
N LEU A 98 1.92 -1.18 14.18
CA LEU A 98 2.51 -2.04 13.15
C LEU A 98 3.85 -1.47 12.71
N LEU A 99 4.92 -2.22 12.97
CA LEU A 99 6.25 -1.97 12.46
C LEU A 99 6.51 -2.97 11.37
N GLY A 100 6.78 -2.54 10.15
CA GLY A 100 7.02 -3.53 9.11
C GLY A 100 7.60 -2.98 7.83
N ARG A 101 8.09 -3.88 6.99
CA ARG A 101 8.50 -3.62 5.62
C ARG A 101 8.08 -4.80 4.76
N GLY A 102 7.68 -4.51 3.54
CA GLY A 102 7.39 -5.54 2.56
C GLY A 102 7.37 -4.97 1.15
N ARG A 103 7.57 -5.85 0.18
CA ARG A 103 7.42 -5.53 -1.23
C ARG A 103 6.31 -6.37 -1.82
N VAL A 104 5.38 -5.72 -2.50
CA VAL A 104 4.24 -6.33 -3.19
C VAL A 104 4.43 -6.12 -4.68
N SER A 105 4.39 -7.18 -5.46
CA SER A 105 4.35 -7.13 -6.92
C SER A 105 3.10 -7.81 -7.45
N LEU A 106 2.25 -7.06 -8.14
CA LEU A 106 1.06 -7.58 -8.83
C LEU A 106 1.35 -7.71 -10.33
N SER A 107 0.94 -8.82 -10.90
CA SER A 107 1.07 -9.13 -12.32
C SER A 107 -0.19 -9.86 -12.81
N PRO A 108 -0.42 -9.98 -14.13
CA PRO A 108 -1.52 -10.78 -14.66
C PRO A 108 -1.49 -12.25 -14.18
N GLY A 109 -0.31 -12.76 -13.81
CA GLY A 109 -0.13 -14.12 -13.28
C GLY A 109 -0.42 -14.28 -11.78
N GLY A 110 -0.69 -13.18 -11.07
CA GLY A 110 -0.96 -13.19 -9.63
C GLY A 110 -0.23 -12.10 -8.85
N ALA A 111 -0.32 -12.17 -7.53
CA ALA A 111 0.37 -11.28 -6.60
C ALA A 111 1.53 -12.01 -5.91
N GLU A 112 2.64 -11.32 -5.73
CA GLU A 112 3.82 -11.84 -5.06
C GLU A 112 4.27 -10.84 -3.99
N PHE A 113 4.41 -11.32 -2.77
CA PHE A 113 4.92 -10.57 -1.64
C PHE A 113 6.34 -11.07 -1.36
N ARG A 114 7.29 -10.16 -1.21
CA ARG A 114 8.70 -10.45 -0.96
C ARG A 114 9.18 -9.70 0.27
N ASN A 115 10.07 -10.33 1.02
CA ASN A 115 10.76 -9.76 2.18
C ASN A 115 9.78 -9.07 3.15
N VAL A 116 8.68 -9.76 3.46
CA VAL A 116 7.68 -9.26 4.40
C VAL A 116 8.20 -9.50 5.80
N ASN A 117 8.47 -8.43 6.53
CA ASN A 117 8.76 -8.48 7.95
C ASN A 117 7.81 -7.51 8.63
N ALA A 118 6.88 -8.03 9.42
CA ALA A 118 5.87 -7.26 10.12
C ALA A 118 5.85 -7.66 11.59
N GLU A 119 5.92 -6.68 12.46
CA GLU A 119 5.84 -6.79 13.91
C GLU A 119 4.65 -5.98 14.40
N PHE A 120 3.65 -6.67 14.93
CA PHE A 120 2.46 -6.09 15.51
C PHE A 120 2.61 -6.03 17.03
N ASN A 121 2.50 -4.83 17.59
CA ASN A 121 2.43 -4.62 19.03
C ASN A 121 0.96 -4.76 19.48
N LEU A 122 0.65 -5.88 20.11
CA LEU A 122 -0.71 -6.14 20.62
C LEU A 122 -1.09 -5.18 21.74
N GLY A 123 -0.11 -4.60 22.43
CA GLY A 123 -0.31 -3.59 23.45
C GLY A 123 -0.86 -2.26 22.93
N ALA A 124 -0.91 -2.04 21.60
CA ALA A 124 -1.58 -0.89 20.99
C ALA A 124 -3.08 -1.11 20.76
N ILE A 125 -3.55 -2.37 20.83
CA ILE A 125 -4.95 -2.76 20.63
C ILE A 125 -5.64 -2.99 21.99
N ARG A 126 -5.34 -2.13 22.98
CA ARG A 126 -5.83 -2.28 24.38
C ARG A 126 -7.36 -2.25 24.49
N GLN A 127 -8.02 -1.64 23.52
CA GLN A 127 -9.47 -1.48 23.48
C GLN A 127 -10.24 -2.78 23.22
N TYR A 128 -9.59 -3.80 22.65
CA TYR A 128 -10.21 -5.11 22.42
C TYR A 128 -9.73 -6.09 23.48
N THR A 129 -10.52 -6.25 24.55
CA THR A 129 -10.35 -7.33 25.53
C THR A 129 -11.08 -8.56 25.00
N PHE A 130 -10.34 -9.61 24.66
CA PHE A 130 -10.92 -10.90 24.30
C PHE A 130 -10.80 -11.83 25.51
N PHE A 131 -11.92 -12.36 26.00
CA PHE A 131 -12.00 -13.16 27.24
C PHE A 131 -11.46 -12.48 28.51
N GLY A 132 -11.52 -11.15 28.62
CA GLY A 132 -11.12 -10.42 29.83
C GLY A 132 -9.60 -10.36 30.07
N VAL A 133 -8.79 -10.88 29.14
CA VAL A 133 -7.33 -10.89 29.26
C VAL A 133 -6.73 -9.78 28.39
N ARG A 134 -5.82 -8.99 28.97
CA ARG A 134 -5.08 -7.96 28.23
C ARG A 134 -4.01 -8.65 27.39
N TYR A 135 -4.16 -8.64 26.06
CA TYR A 135 -3.08 -9.06 25.17
C TYR A 135 -1.91 -8.08 25.28
N GLN A 136 -0.80 -8.57 25.83
CA GLN A 136 0.48 -7.88 25.83
C GLN A 136 1.47 -8.73 25.03
N GLY A 137 2.37 -8.07 24.30
CA GLY A 137 3.41 -8.73 23.52
C GLY A 137 3.42 -8.34 22.04
N HIS A 138 4.30 -9.01 21.32
CA HIS A 138 4.59 -8.77 19.91
C HIS A 138 4.30 -10.02 19.08
N VAL A 139 3.64 -9.82 17.95
CA VAL A 139 3.48 -10.84 16.90
C VAL A 139 4.43 -10.46 15.78
N ARG A 140 5.42 -11.32 15.50
CA ARG A 140 6.36 -11.14 14.39
C ARG A 140 6.04 -12.13 13.29
N LEU A 141 5.77 -11.59 12.11
CA LEU A 141 5.59 -12.30 10.86
C LEU A 141 6.81 -12.02 9.99
N LYS A 142 7.54 -13.06 9.61
CA LYS A 142 8.59 -12.98 8.58
C LYS A 142 8.26 -13.94 7.45
N ALA A 143 8.22 -13.43 6.23
CA ALA A 143 8.04 -14.24 5.05
C ALA A 143 8.94 -13.74 3.91
N ASP A 144 9.77 -14.64 3.39
CA ASP A 144 10.72 -14.29 2.33
C ASP A 144 10.00 -14.12 1.00
N ARG A 145 9.09 -15.07 0.70
CA ARG A 145 8.28 -15.03 -0.52
C ARG A 145 6.93 -15.70 -0.33
N LEU A 146 5.87 -14.97 -0.67
CA LEU A 146 4.50 -15.46 -0.77
C LEU A 146 3.98 -15.18 -2.17
N LYS A 147 3.61 -16.21 -2.91
CA LYS A 147 3.05 -16.09 -4.26
C LYS A 147 1.60 -16.53 -4.25
N LEU A 148 0.69 -15.59 -4.48
CA LEU A 148 -0.72 -15.85 -4.74
C LEU A 148 -0.94 -15.95 -6.25
N SER A 149 -1.47 -17.07 -6.69
CA SER A 149 -1.89 -17.29 -8.08
C SER A 149 -3.31 -17.85 -8.12
N ARG A 150 -3.91 -17.93 -9.32
CA ARG A 150 -5.22 -18.62 -9.50
C ARG A 150 -5.19 -20.09 -9.06
N LYS A 151 -4.00 -20.71 -9.00
CA LYS A 151 -3.81 -22.11 -8.61
C LYS A 151 -3.63 -22.30 -7.10
N GLY A 152 -3.68 -21.21 -6.32
CA GLY A 152 -3.51 -21.24 -4.87
C GLY A 152 -2.41 -20.31 -4.38
N CYS A 153 -2.21 -20.34 -3.07
CA CYS A 153 -1.17 -19.61 -2.36
C CYS A 153 0.03 -20.52 -2.12
N VAL A 154 1.21 -20.11 -2.58
CA VAL A 154 2.48 -20.81 -2.37
C VAL A 154 3.36 -19.91 -1.50
N ALA A 155 3.61 -20.32 -0.27
CA ALA A 155 4.59 -19.69 0.60
C ALA A 155 5.89 -20.49 0.52
N GLU A 156 7.01 -19.82 0.25
CA GLU A 156 8.32 -20.47 0.19
C GLU A 156 8.89 -20.65 1.60
N THR A 157 8.84 -19.58 2.41
CA THR A 157 9.22 -19.63 3.82
C THR A 157 8.45 -18.54 4.56
N ALA A 158 7.67 -18.93 5.57
CA ALA A 158 6.94 -18.02 6.43
C ALA A 158 7.05 -18.50 7.87
N THR A 159 7.54 -17.64 8.76
CA THR A 159 7.59 -17.87 10.20
C THR A 159 6.68 -16.87 10.88
N LEU A 160 5.74 -17.40 11.67
CA LEU A 160 4.89 -16.62 12.55
C LEU A 160 5.30 -16.94 13.99
N SER A 161 5.72 -15.92 14.71
CA SER A 161 6.11 -16.04 16.12
C SER A 161 5.31 -15.05 16.95
N THR A 162 4.89 -15.47 18.14
CA THR A 162 4.10 -14.65 19.06
C THR A 162 4.64 -14.80 20.46
N SER A 163 4.88 -13.67 21.12
CA SER A 163 5.24 -13.62 22.55
C SER A 163 4.02 -13.50 23.46
N ALA A 164 2.82 -13.36 22.89
CA ALA A 164 1.59 -13.16 23.65
C ALA A 164 1.23 -14.36 24.55
N PHE A 165 1.59 -15.57 24.14
CA PHE A 165 1.29 -16.80 24.88
C PHE A 165 2.31 -17.10 25.97
N GLU A 166 3.57 -16.69 25.80
CA GLU A 166 4.63 -16.94 26.79
C GLU A 166 4.38 -16.16 28.10
N ALA A 167 3.64 -15.06 28.03
CA ALA A 167 3.20 -14.30 29.20
C ALA A 167 2.05 -14.99 29.98
N LEU A 168 1.30 -15.90 29.34
CA LEU A 168 0.19 -16.62 29.98
C LEU A 168 0.65 -17.88 30.72
N THR A 169 1.75 -18.50 30.30
CA THR A 169 2.29 -19.73 30.90
C THR A 169 3.17 -19.50 32.13
N ARG A 170 3.53 -18.26 32.46
CA ARG A 170 4.32 -17.90 33.67
C ARG A 170 3.45 -17.48 34.87
N ARG A 171 2.14 -17.77 34.87
CA ARG A 171 1.26 -17.51 36.02
C ARG A 171 0.95 -18.78 36.80
#